data_AF-A0A354IE37-F1
#
_entry.id   AF-A0A354IE37-F1
#
_cell.length_a   1.000
_cell.length_b   1.000
_cell.length_c   1.000
_cell.angle_alpha   90.00
_cell.angle_beta   90.00
_cell.angle_gamma   90.00
#
_symmetry.space_group_name_H-M   'P 1'
#
loop_
_entity.id
_entity.type
_entity.pdbx_description
1 polymer ?
#
loop_
_entity_poly.entity_id
_entity_poly.type
_entity_poly.pdbx_seq_one_letter_code
_entity_poly.pdbx_strand_id
1 'polypeptide(L)'
;MIDARMVQKHPKKRVLFRYFSCLTGFSEERRWAPMGRDQAISPLAEHLRRFHEGTESRAWKWFGAHVEMRDGCEGTVFRLWAPHAADVSVICEQTGWMRDLAPMRRLAEDSAVWTCFLPGVRRFDSYKYSIRTPEGQVFDKADPFAFHAETRPYTASKVYDLKGYAWHDAEWMQRDIPSGGPCNIYEVHLGSWQVREDSSFYSYREIADRLIPYVKEMGYTHVEL
;
A
#
# COMPACT_ATOMS: atom_id res chain seq x y z
N MET A 1 46.44 16.08 34.88
CA MET A 1 46.14 14.64 34.98
C MET A 1 44.73 14.49 35.55
N ILE A 2 43.72 14.32 34.68
CA ILE A 2 42.35 13.95 35.06
C ILE A 2 41.81 13.00 34.00
N ASP A 3 41.79 11.73 34.39
CA ASP A 3 40.80 10.66 34.17
C ASP A 3 40.14 10.46 32.78
N ALA A 4 40.50 9.36 32.14
CA ALA A 4 39.90 8.82 30.93
C ALA A 4 38.77 7.85 31.29
N ARG A 5 37.51 8.28 31.15
CA ARG A 5 36.35 7.36 31.27
C ARG A 5 36.03 6.72 29.94
N MET A 6 36.14 5.39 29.93
CA MET A 6 35.72 4.48 28.87
C MET A 6 34.25 4.69 28.49
N VAL A 7 33.99 4.95 27.21
CA VAL A 7 32.67 4.83 26.60
C VAL A 7 32.51 3.40 26.09
N GLN A 8 31.70 2.59 26.79
CA GLN A 8 31.26 1.28 26.30
C GLN A 8 30.40 1.46 25.05
N LYS A 9 30.88 0.94 23.91
CA LYS A 9 30.11 0.86 22.66
C LYS A 9 29.10 -0.28 22.76
N HIS A 10 27.81 0.06 22.72
CA HIS A 10 26.74 -0.93 22.54
C HIS A 10 26.85 -1.62 21.15
N PRO A 11 26.53 -2.91 21.03
CA PRO A 11 26.63 -3.64 19.78
C PRO A 11 25.59 -3.16 18.76
N LYS A 12 26.07 -2.79 17.57
CA LYS A 12 25.23 -2.42 16.42
C LYS A 12 24.38 -3.63 16.00
N LYS A 13 23.05 -3.53 16.14
CA LYS A 13 22.10 -4.46 15.50
C LYS A 13 22.25 -4.34 13.98
N ARG A 14 22.80 -5.36 13.33
CA ARG A 14 22.83 -5.48 11.87
C ARG A 14 21.46 -5.98 11.41
N VAL A 15 20.71 -5.14 10.71
CA VAL A 15 19.53 -5.55 9.95
C VAL A 15 20.03 -6.16 8.64
N LEU A 16 19.83 -7.46 8.47
CA LEU A 16 20.14 -8.18 7.24
C LEU A 16 19.05 -7.89 6.20
N PHE A 17 19.35 -7.03 5.23
CA PHE A 17 18.58 -6.94 3.99
C PHE A 17 18.86 -8.21 3.16
N ARG A 18 17.84 -9.04 2.94
CA ARG A 18 17.93 -10.16 1.99
C ARG A 18 17.82 -9.63 0.57
N TYR A 19 18.95 -9.59 -0.12
CA TYR A 19 18.98 -9.57 -1.59
C TYR A 19 18.65 -10.98 -2.11
N PHE A 20 17.68 -11.09 -3.02
CA PHE A 20 17.47 -12.31 -3.79
C PHE A 20 18.38 -12.27 -5.02
N SER A 21 19.38 -13.15 -5.08
CA SER A 21 20.09 -13.48 -6.31
C SER A 21 19.30 -14.56 -7.05
N CYS A 22 19.00 -14.30 -8.32
CA CYS A 22 18.48 -15.29 -9.26
C CYS A 22 19.68 -16.10 -9.78
N LEU A 23 19.75 -17.39 -9.46
CA LEU A 23 20.67 -18.31 -10.10
C LEU A 23 19.90 -19.55 -10.56
N THR A 24 19.88 -19.70 -11.88
CA THR A 24 19.49 -20.87 -12.64
C THR A 24 20.46 -22.03 -12.41
N GLY A 25 19.95 -23.24 -12.22
CA GLY A 25 20.77 -24.46 -12.21
C GLY A 25 19.92 -25.70 -11.95
N PHE A 26 19.68 -26.48 -13.00
CA PHE A 26 18.96 -27.76 -12.99
C PHE A 26 19.92 -28.93 -12.72
N SER A 27 19.36 -30.03 -12.22
CA SER A 27 19.87 -31.43 -12.10
C SER A 27 20.55 -31.87 -10.80
N GLU A 28 19.86 -32.68 -9.99
CA GLU A 28 20.07 -34.14 -9.90
C GLU A 28 19.04 -34.79 -8.96
N GLU A 29 18.62 -36.01 -9.34
CA GLU A 29 17.57 -36.82 -8.71
C GLU A 29 17.94 -37.26 -7.28
N ARG A 30 17.03 -37.02 -6.33
CA ARG A 30 16.96 -37.80 -5.08
C ARG A 30 15.59 -38.47 -4.96
N ARG A 31 15.65 -39.79 -4.82
CA ARG A 31 14.54 -40.71 -4.54
C ARG A 31 13.64 -40.17 -3.43
N TRP A 32 12.35 -40.04 -3.74
CA TRP A 32 11.28 -39.67 -2.83
C TRP A 32 10.86 -40.85 -1.96
N ALA A 33 10.90 -40.69 -0.64
CA ALA A 33 10.18 -41.53 0.32
C ALA A 33 8.91 -40.78 0.75
N PRO A 34 7.72 -41.42 0.83
CA PRO A 34 6.50 -40.71 1.18
C PRO A 34 6.45 -40.53 2.71
N MET A 35 6.72 -39.32 3.18
CA MET A 35 6.43 -38.91 4.55
C MET A 35 5.60 -37.63 4.54
N GLY A 36 4.40 -37.74 5.13
CA GLY A 36 3.58 -36.62 5.58
C GLY A 36 2.83 -35.87 4.49
N ARG A 37 1.51 -35.69 4.65
CA ARG A 37 0.81 -34.61 3.95
C ARG A 37 1.30 -33.29 4.55
N ASP A 38 2.37 -32.73 4.00
CA ASP A 38 2.65 -31.30 4.19
C ASP A 38 1.46 -30.55 3.58
N GLN A 39 0.58 -30.04 4.45
CA GLN A 39 -0.40 -29.05 4.02
C GLN A 39 0.40 -27.82 3.60
N ALA A 40 0.62 -27.65 2.30
CA ALA A 40 1.22 -26.46 1.75
C ALA A 40 0.43 -25.25 2.29
N ILE A 41 1.07 -24.43 3.13
CA ILE A 41 0.48 -23.22 3.67
C ILE A 41 0.08 -22.35 2.47
N SER A 42 -1.20 -22.00 2.38
CA SER A 42 -1.70 -21.12 1.32
C SER A 42 -0.84 -19.85 1.26
N PRO A 43 -0.47 -19.34 0.07
CA PRO A 43 0.29 -18.09 -0.05
C PRO A 43 -0.30 -16.96 0.80
N LEU A 44 -1.64 -16.87 0.89
CA LEU A 44 -2.34 -15.89 1.70
C LEU A 44 -2.07 -16.05 3.21
N ALA A 45 -2.10 -17.28 3.73
CA ALA A 45 -1.85 -17.55 5.15
C ALA A 45 -0.43 -17.13 5.56
N GLU A 46 0.55 -17.34 4.69
CA GLU A 46 1.93 -16.91 4.93
C GLU A 46 2.10 -15.38 4.87
N HIS A 47 1.38 -14.69 3.98
CA HIS A 47 1.31 -13.22 3.97
C HIS A 47 0.70 -12.67 5.27
N LEU A 48 -0.40 -13.27 5.75
CA LEU A 48 -1.06 -12.88 7.00
C LEU A 48 -0.16 -13.12 8.22
N ARG A 49 0.56 -14.24 8.28
CA ARG A 49 1.54 -14.51 9.33
C ARG A 49 2.59 -13.40 9.41
N ARG A 50 3.22 -13.03 8.28
CA ARG A 50 4.21 -11.95 8.25
C ARG A 50 3.62 -10.59 8.59
N PHE A 51 2.35 -10.35 8.25
CA PHE A 51 1.65 -9.12 8.61
C PHE A 51 1.51 -8.99 10.13
N HIS A 52 1.10 -10.05 10.83
CA HIS A 52 1.02 -10.07 12.29
C HIS A 52 2.40 -9.95 12.97
N GLU A 53 3.45 -10.46 12.33
CA GLU A 53 4.83 -10.29 12.80
C GLU A 53 5.41 -8.90 12.49
N GLY A 54 4.68 -8.05 11.75
CA GLY A 54 5.15 -6.73 11.34
C GLY A 54 6.30 -6.76 10.33
N THR A 55 6.50 -7.88 9.63
CA THR A 55 7.60 -8.06 8.65
C THR A 55 7.14 -7.95 7.19
N GLU A 56 5.84 -7.79 6.98
CA GLU A 56 5.26 -7.79 5.64
C GLU A 56 5.17 -6.38 5.03
N SER A 57 6.16 -6.06 4.21
CA SER A 57 6.27 -4.76 3.53
C SER A 57 5.30 -4.59 2.35
N ARG A 58 4.60 -5.66 1.94
CA ARG A 58 3.69 -5.64 0.78
C ARG A 58 2.22 -5.85 1.15
N ALA A 59 1.85 -5.58 2.41
CA ALA A 59 0.49 -5.60 2.94
C ALA A 59 -0.58 -5.02 1.99
N TRP A 60 -0.24 -3.92 1.34
CA TRP A 60 -1.07 -3.20 0.38
C TRP A 60 -1.49 -4.02 -0.85
N LYS A 61 -0.78 -5.11 -1.19
CA LYS A 61 -1.13 -5.95 -2.35
C LYS A 61 -2.39 -6.80 -2.13
N TRP A 62 -2.84 -6.95 -0.90
CA TRP A 62 -4.03 -7.75 -0.57
C TRP A 62 -5.03 -6.98 0.29
N PHE A 63 -4.57 -6.18 1.25
CA PHE A 63 -5.46 -5.28 2.00
C PHE A 63 -5.92 -4.11 1.13
N GLY A 64 -7.08 -3.58 1.48
CA GLY A 64 -7.73 -2.51 0.74
C GLY A 64 -8.71 -3.04 -0.32
N ALA A 65 -8.94 -2.22 -1.34
CA ALA A 65 -9.83 -2.53 -2.46
C ALA A 65 -9.02 -2.93 -3.71
N HIS A 66 -9.31 -4.11 -4.27
CA HIS A 66 -8.65 -4.64 -5.45
C HIS A 66 -9.67 -5.09 -6.49
N VAL A 67 -9.54 -4.61 -7.72
CA VAL A 67 -10.37 -5.07 -8.83
C VAL A 67 -9.96 -6.50 -9.21
N GLU A 68 -10.92 -7.42 -9.28
CA GLU A 68 -10.69 -8.81 -9.65
C GLU A 68 -11.87 -9.38 -10.46
N MET A 69 -11.57 -10.42 -11.24
CA MET A 69 -12.58 -11.26 -11.90
C MET A 69 -12.88 -12.45 -11.01
N ARG A 70 -14.15 -12.63 -10.63
CA ARG A 70 -14.62 -13.79 -9.87
C ARG A 70 -15.84 -14.40 -10.54
N ASP A 71 -15.74 -15.70 -10.86
CA ASP A 71 -16.81 -16.47 -11.54
C ASP A 71 -17.36 -15.80 -12.81
N GLY A 72 -16.48 -15.16 -13.59
CA GLY A 72 -16.85 -14.45 -14.82
C GLY A 72 -17.40 -13.03 -14.63
N CYS A 73 -17.50 -12.56 -13.38
CA CYS A 73 -17.97 -11.21 -13.05
C CYS A 73 -16.80 -10.32 -12.61
N GLU A 74 -16.68 -9.14 -13.21
CA GLU A 74 -15.78 -8.09 -12.72
C GLU A 74 -16.37 -7.44 -11.46
N GLY A 75 -15.52 -7.25 -10.46
CA GLY A 75 -15.90 -6.56 -9.25
C GLY A 75 -14.69 -6.16 -8.43
N THR A 76 -14.95 -5.74 -7.21
CA THR A 76 -13.89 -5.34 -6.27
C THR A 76 -13.96 -6.22 -5.04
N VAL A 77 -12.82 -6.80 -4.67
CA VAL A 77 -12.63 -7.44 -3.37
C VAL A 77 -12.11 -6.40 -2.38
N PHE A 78 -12.75 -6.36 -1.22
CA PHE A 78 -12.38 -5.52 -0.09
C PHE A 78 -11.79 -6.40 1.00
N ARG A 79 -10.70 -5.96 1.62
CA ARG A 79 -10.08 -6.64 2.77
C ARG A 79 -9.65 -5.61 3.82
N LEU A 80 -10.17 -5.75 5.04
CA LEU A 80 -9.87 -4.87 6.17
C LEU A 80 -9.42 -5.69 7.38
N TRP A 81 -8.29 -5.33 7.98
CA TRP A 81 -7.92 -5.83 9.30
C TRP A 81 -8.63 -5.02 10.39
N ALA A 82 -9.58 -5.65 11.10
CA ALA A 82 -10.35 -5.03 12.17
C ALA A 82 -10.71 -6.09 13.23
N PRO A 83 -9.72 -6.55 14.03
CA PRO A 83 -9.87 -7.72 14.92
C PRO A 83 -11.02 -7.58 15.93
N HIS A 84 -11.18 -6.38 16.48
CA HIS A 84 -12.13 -6.08 17.55
C HIS A 84 -13.48 -5.56 17.05
N ALA A 85 -13.71 -5.46 15.74
CA ALA A 85 -15.03 -5.12 15.22
C ALA A 85 -16.05 -6.21 15.55
N ALA A 86 -17.26 -5.82 15.94
CA ALA A 86 -18.39 -6.73 16.03
C ALA A 86 -18.76 -7.22 14.62
N ASP A 87 -18.86 -6.28 13.69
CA ASP A 87 -19.02 -6.54 12.26
C ASP A 87 -18.68 -5.31 11.41
N VAL A 88 -18.43 -5.58 10.14
CA VAL A 88 -18.03 -4.58 9.15
C VAL A 88 -18.89 -4.75 7.91
N SER A 89 -19.24 -3.63 7.28
CA SER A 89 -19.86 -3.62 5.95
C SER A 89 -19.12 -2.65 5.05
N VAL A 90 -19.14 -2.90 3.75
CA VAL A 90 -18.71 -1.91 2.76
C VAL A 90 -19.93 -1.06 2.43
N ILE A 91 -19.78 0.26 2.49
CA ILE A 91 -20.79 1.20 2.00
C ILE A 91 -20.20 1.96 0.82
N CYS A 92 -20.93 2.06 -0.28
CA CYS A 92 -20.47 2.70 -1.51
C CYS A 92 -21.65 3.30 -2.31
N GLU A 93 -21.35 3.97 -3.41
CA GLU A 93 -22.35 4.55 -4.30
C GLU A 93 -23.38 3.51 -4.79
N GLN A 94 -22.91 2.32 -5.19
CA GLN A 94 -23.76 1.23 -5.67
C GLN A 94 -24.72 0.69 -4.60
N THR A 95 -24.32 0.72 -3.32
CA THR A 95 -25.20 0.33 -2.20
C THR A 95 -26.02 1.51 -1.65
N GLY A 96 -25.97 2.69 -2.28
CA GLY A 96 -26.63 3.88 -1.78
C GLY A 96 -26.16 4.28 -0.38
N TRP A 97 -24.92 3.94 -0.02
CA TRP A 97 -24.36 4.11 1.32
C TRP A 97 -25.09 3.36 2.45
N MET A 98 -25.90 2.36 2.11
CA MET A 98 -26.64 1.55 3.08
C MET A 98 -25.81 0.37 3.57
N ARG A 99 -25.67 0.27 4.90
CA ARG A 99 -24.83 -0.72 5.58
C ARG A 99 -25.27 -2.17 5.35
N ASP A 100 -26.57 -2.41 5.33
CA ASP A 100 -27.12 -3.77 5.34
C ASP A 100 -26.99 -4.50 4.00
N LEU A 101 -26.60 -3.78 2.93
CA LEU A 101 -26.51 -4.34 1.58
C LEU A 101 -25.21 -5.07 1.28
N ALA A 102 -24.13 -4.78 2.01
CA ALA A 102 -22.80 -5.35 1.74
C ALA A 102 -22.02 -5.70 3.02
N PRO A 103 -22.56 -6.59 3.88
CA PRO A 103 -21.84 -7.07 5.04
C PRO A 103 -20.57 -7.83 4.62
N MET A 104 -19.49 -7.64 5.37
CA MET A 104 -18.25 -8.38 5.20
C MET A 104 -18.28 -9.63 6.07
N ARG A 105 -17.60 -10.69 5.60
CA ARG A 105 -17.38 -11.91 6.38
C ARG A 105 -15.96 -11.95 6.92
N ARG A 106 -15.74 -12.64 8.02
CA ARG A 106 -14.38 -12.95 8.48
C ARG A 106 -13.71 -13.90 7.49
N LEU A 107 -12.43 -13.68 7.23
CA LEU A 107 -11.61 -14.52 6.38
C LEU A 107 -11.33 -15.84 7.09
N ALA A 108 -11.31 -16.96 6.35
CA ALA A 108 -11.17 -18.29 6.93
C ALA A 108 -9.76 -18.51 7.53
N GLU A 109 -8.74 -17.99 6.86
CA GLU A 109 -7.34 -18.07 7.26
C GLU A 109 -7.00 -17.16 8.43
N ASP A 110 -7.78 -16.09 8.65
CA ASP A 110 -7.58 -15.14 9.74
C ASP A 110 -8.88 -14.43 10.11
N SER A 111 -9.42 -14.81 11.28
CA SER A 111 -10.66 -14.23 11.81
C SER A 111 -10.57 -12.73 12.11
N ALA A 112 -9.37 -12.14 12.21
CA ALA A 112 -9.18 -10.71 12.41
C ALA A 112 -9.37 -9.88 11.12
N VAL A 113 -9.40 -10.54 9.97
CA VAL A 113 -9.56 -9.91 8.65
C VAL A 113 -10.97 -10.08 8.15
N TRP A 114 -11.56 -8.99 7.69
CA TRP A 114 -12.86 -8.93 7.06
C TRP A 114 -12.70 -8.89 5.54
N THR A 115 -13.55 -9.60 4.81
CA THR A 115 -13.57 -9.57 3.35
C THR A 115 -14.98 -9.55 2.77
N CYS A 116 -15.13 -8.86 1.64
CA CYS A 116 -16.34 -8.88 0.82
C CYS A 116 -15.93 -8.72 -0.65
N PHE A 117 -16.68 -9.33 -1.56
CA PHE A 117 -16.55 -9.09 -2.99
C PHE A 117 -17.85 -8.49 -3.49
N LEU A 118 -17.77 -7.32 -4.13
CA LEU A 118 -18.92 -6.64 -4.71
C LEU A 118 -18.79 -6.60 -6.23
N PRO A 119 -19.70 -7.26 -6.97
CA PRO A 119 -19.72 -7.21 -8.42
C PRO A 119 -20.15 -5.82 -8.91
N GLY A 120 -19.57 -5.36 -10.02
CA GLY A 120 -19.94 -4.10 -10.67
C GLY A 120 -19.29 -2.84 -10.08
N VAL A 121 -18.69 -2.93 -8.88
CA VAL A 121 -17.89 -1.84 -8.29
C VAL A 121 -16.58 -1.70 -9.05
N ARG A 122 -16.37 -0.52 -9.62
CA ARG A 122 -15.32 -0.22 -10.60
C ARG A 122 -14.42 0.93 -10.15
N ARG A 123 -13.37 1.16 -10.92
CA ARG A 123 -12.42 2.25 -10.71
C ARG A 123 -13.16 3.59 -10.58
N PHE A 124 -12.76 4.36 -9.58
CA PHE A 124 -13.29 5.64 -9.12
C PHE A 124 -14.59 5.62 -8.31
N ASP A 125 -15.23 4.46 -8.13
CA ASP A 125 -16.37 4.36 -7.23
C ASP A 125 -15.92 4.64 -5.79
N SER A 126 -16.67 5.52 -5.12
CA SER A 126 -16.42 5.90 -3.72
C SER A 126 -16.94 4.82 -2.76
N TYR A 127 -16.16 4.52 -1.72
CA TYR A 127 -16.52 3.57 -0.66
C TYR A 127 -15.93 3.94 0.70
N LYS A 128 -16.53 3.38 1.76
CA LYS A 128 -16.04 3.38 3.14
C LYS A 128 -16.30 2.03 3.81
N TYR A 129 -15.62 1.77 4.91
CA TYR A 129 -15.97 0.68 5.82
C TYR A 129 -16.88 1.21 6.93
N SER A 130 -18.07 0.64 7.05
CA SER A 130 -18.97 0.89 8.18
C SER A 130 -18.74 -0.15 9.26
N ILE A 131 -18.07 0.25 10.33
CA ILE A 131 -17.56 -0.63 11.39
C ILE A 131 -18.45 -0.48 12.61
N ARG A 132 -19.01 -1.60 13.10
CA ARG A 132 -19.74 -1.66 14.36
C ARG A 132 -18.83 -2.19 15.47
N THR A 133 -18.77 -1.50 16.60
CA THR A 133 -18.02 -1.93 17.79
C THR A 133 -18.80 -2.96 18.60
N PRO A 134 -18.16 -3.71 19.52
CA PRO A 134 -18.85 -4.62 20.44
C PRO A 134 -19.93 -3.93 21.30
N GLU A 135 -19.75 -2.63 21.59
CA GLU A 135 -20.68 -1.78 22.34
C GLU A 135 -21.85 -1.26 21.48
N GLY A 136 -21.87 -1.58 20.18
CA GLY A 136 -22.93 -1.24 19.25
C GLY A 136 -22.78 0.11 18.54
N GLN A 137 -21.70 0.86 18.78
CA GLN A 137 -21.43 2.11 18.08
C GLN A 137 -21.04 1.83 16.63
N VAL A 138 -21.43 2.70 15.70
CA VAL A 138 -21.12 2.57 14.26
C VAL A 138 -20.30 3.75 13.79
N PHE A 139 -19.21 3.47 13.08
CA PHE A 139 -18.32 4.46 12.49
C PHE A 139 -18.05 4.15 11.03
N ASP A 140 -18.15 5.16 10.18
CA ASP A 140 -17.74 5.06 8.79
C ASP A 140 -16.30 5.56 8.64
N LYS A 141 -15.43 4.70 8.15
CA LYS A 141 -14.00 4.95 8.03
C LYS A 141 -13.54 4.83 6.59
N ALA A 142 -12.64 5.74 6.21
CA ALA A 142 -11.82 5.57 5.01
C ALA A 142 -10.97 4.30 5.14
N ASP A 143 -10.63 3.71 4.00
CA ASP A 143 -9.77 2.55 3.92
C ASP A 143 -8.31 2.92 4.26
N PRO A 144 -7.68 2.28 5.28
CA PRO A 144 -6.27 2.51 5.60
C PRO A 144 -5.30 2.19 4.45
N PHE A 145 -5.70 1.31 3.53
CA PHE A 145 -4.94 0.89 2.36
C PHE A 145 -5.51 1.47 1.05
N ALA A 146 -6.29 2.56 1.11
CA ALA A 146 -6.81 3.22 -0.08
C ALA A 146 -5.68 3.67 -1.03
N PHE A 147 -5.81 3.36 -2.32
CA PHE A 147 -4.92 3.89 -3.36
C PHE A 147 -5.35 5.25 -3.88
N HIS A 148 -6.60 5.63 -3.62
CA HIS A 148 -7.17 6.90 -4.03
C HIS A 148 -8.24 7.34 -3.04
N ALA A 149 -8.46 8.65 -2.94
CA ALA A 149 -9.43 9.25 -2.03
C ALA A 149 -10.21 10.34 -2.75
N GLU A 150 -11.38 10.69 -2.21
CA GLU A 150 -12.09 11.90 -2.60
C GLU A 150 -11.26 13.15 -2.29
N THR A 151 -11.50 14.21 -3.06
CA THR A 151 -10.94 15.52 -2.77
C THR A 151 -11.60 16.09 -1.51
N ARG A 152 -10.79 16.73 -0.64
CA ARG A 152 -11.29 17.43 0.55
C ARG A 152 -12.48 18.36 0.22
N PRO A 153 -13.48 18.50 1.11
CA PRO A 153 -13.56 17.99 2.49
C PRO A 153 -14.10 16.56 2.60
N TYR A 154 -14.42 15.91 1.48
CA TYR A 154 -14.95 14.55 1.48
C TYR A 154 -13.89 13.53 1.90
N THR A 155 -14.33 12.36 2.35
CA THR A 155 -13.50 11.41 3.09
C THR A 155 -13.65 9.96 2.63
N ALA A 156 -14.40 9.69 1.55
CA ALA A 156 -14.45 8.34 1.04
C ALA A 156 -13.14 7.96 0.33
N SER A 157 -12.82 6.68 0.41
CA SER A 157 -11.80 6.07 -0.43
C SER A 157 -12.41 5.81 -1.82
N LYS A 158 -11.58 5.78 -2.86
CA LYS A 158 -12.01 5.42 -4.21
C LYS A 158 -11.30 4.17 -4.66
N VAL A 159 -12.04 3.26 -5.29
CA VAL A 159 -11.45 2.07 -5.91
C VAL A 159 -10.51 2.52 -7.02
N TYR A 160 -9.29 1.99 -7.03
CA TYR A 160 -8.30 2.36 -8.03
C TYR A 160 -7.37 1.19 -8.31
N ASP A 161 -7.01 0.99 -9.57
CA ASP A 161 -5.97 0.03 -9.96
C ASP A 161 -4.67 0.80 -10.22
N LEU A 162 -3.58 0.36 -9.57
CA LEU A 162 -2.24 0.94 -9.74
C LEU A 162 -1.60 0.57 -11.09
N LYS A 163 -2.17 -0.39 -11.82
CA LYS A 163 -1.70 -0.76 -13.15
C LYS A 163 -2.06 0.29 -14.21
N GLY A 164 -1.34 0.25 -15.32
CA GLY A 164 -1.67 1.00 -16.54
C GLY A 164 -0.94 2.32 -16.72
N TYR A 165 -0.08 2.75 -15.79
CA TYR A 165 0.86 3.84 -16.05
C TYR A 165 2.13 3.32 -16.74
N ALA A 166 2.44 3.84 -17.93
CA ALA A 166 3.63 3.50 -18.68
C ALA A 166 4.82 4.35 -18.19
N TRP A 167 5.71 3.72 -17.44
CA TRP A 167 6.94 4.34 -16.94
C TRP A 167 8.00 4.44 -18.05
N HIS A 168 8.77 5.53 -18.05
CA HIS A 168 9.83 5.82 -19.03
C HIS A 168 11.17 6.15 -18.35
N ASP A 169 11.35 5.77 -17.09
CA ASP A 169 12.50 6.10 -16.24
C ASP A 169 13.47 4.92 -16.04
N ALA A 170 13.40 3.90 -16.91
CA ALA A 170 14.20 2.68 -16.77
C ALA A 170 15.72 2.96 -16.74
N GLU A 171 16.20 3.86 -17.61
CA GLU A 171 17.60 4.28 -17.62
C GLU A 171 18.00 4.97 -16.31
N TRP A 172 17.14 5.86 -15.80
CA TRP A 172 17.35 6.53 -14.52
C TRP A 172 17.42 5.51 -13.37
N MET A 173 16.52 4.53 -13.32
CA MET A 173 16.46 3.52 -12.26
C MET A 173 17.63 2.52 -12.28
N GLN A 174 18.28 2.34 -13.44
CA GLN A 174 19.41 1.41 -13.62
C GLN A 174 20.77 2.10 -13.49
N ARG A 175 20.82 3.43 -13.40
CA ARG A 175 22.07 4.16 -13.28
C ARG A 175 22.83 3.76 -12.02
N ASP A 176 24.15 3.81 -12.08
CA ASP A 176 24.98 3.67 -10.89
C ASP A 176 24.84 4.92 -10.00
N ILE A 177 24.58 4.71 -8.71
CA ILE A 177 24.44 5.79 -7.74
C ILE A 177 25.68 5.77 -6.85
N PRO A 178 26.69 6.63 -7.13
CA PRO A 178 27.90 6.65 -6.32
C PRO A 178 27.56 7.04 -4.88
N SER A 179 28.09 6.26 -3.92
CA SER A 179 27.98 6.58 -2.50
C SER A 179 28.61 7.95 -2.22
N GLY A 180 27.82 8.92 -1.79
CA GLY A 180 28.29 10.27 -1.50
C GLY A 180 28.32 11.23 -2.70
N GLY A 181 27.52 10.96 -3.74
CA GLY A 181 27.31 11.91 -4.84
C GLY A 181 26.69 13.25 -4.40
N PRO A 182 26.70 14.28 -5.27
CA PRO A 182 26.17 15.61 -4.95
C PRO A 182 24.67 15.55 -4.62
N CYS A 183 24.32 16.04 -3.44
CA CYS A 183 22.95 16.12 -2.95
C CYS A 183 22.59 17.58 -2.66
N ASN A 184 21.84 18.20 -3.57
CA ASN A 184 21.29 19.53 -3.42
C ASN A 184 19.78 19.45 -3.60
N ILE A 185 19.03 19.66 -2.52
CA ILE A 185 17.59 19.39 -2.42
C ILE A 185 16.83 20.71 -2.54
N TYR A 186 15.81 20.72 -3.39
CA TYR A 186 14.79 21.77 -3.42
C TYR A 186 13.54 21.30 -2.67
N GLU A 187 13.29 21.83 -1.48
CA GLU A 187 12.11 21.54 -0.67
C GLU A 187 10.88 22.29 -1.20
N VAL A 188 9.77 21.58 -1.40
CA VAL A 188 8.58 22.10 -2.09
C VAL A 188 7.30 21.62 -1.43
N HIS A 189 6.51 22.55 -0.90
CA HIS A 189 5.11 22.28 -0.62
C HIS A 189 4.26 22.49 -1.89
N LEU A 190 3.82 21.41 -2.54
CA LEU A 190 3.10 21.46 -3.83
C LEU A 190 1.84 22.33 -3.80
N GLY A 191 1.14 22.39 -2.65
CA GLY A 191 -0.09 23.16 -2.53
C GLY A 191 0.11 24.68 -2.50
N SER A 192 1.34 25.16 -2.35
CA SER A 192 1.63 26.60 -2.24
C SER A 192 2.86 27.06 -3.03
N TRP A 193 3.58 26.15 -3.71
CA TRP A 193 4.72 26.52 -4.56
C TRP A 193 4.31 27.48 -5.68
N GLN A 194 3.18 27.19 -6.32
CA GLN A 194 2.55 28.10 -7.25
C GLN A 194 1.03 27.97 -7.14
N VAL A 195 0.37 29.08 -6.90
CA VAL A 195 -1.09 29.15 -6.75
C VAL A 195 -1.67 29.78 -8.02
N ARG A 196 -2.83 29.28 -8.46
CA ARG A 196 -3.57 29.86 -9.59
C ARG A 196 -4.27 31.15 -9.17
N GLU A 197 -4.59 31.99 -10.14
CA GLU A 197 -5.36 33.23 -9.91
C GLU A 197 -6.71 32.95 -9.24
N ASP A 198 -7.35 31.83 -9.59
CA ASP A 198 -8.62 31.37 -9.01
C ASP A 198 -8.47 30.63 -7.67
N SER A 199 -7.26 30.61 -7.09
CA SER A 199 -6.92 29.88 -5.85
C SER A 199 -7.09 28.35 -5.92
N SER A 200 -7.28 27.77 -7.11
CA SER A 200 -7.28 26.33 -7.29
C SER A 200 -5.85 25.76 -7.35
N PHE A 201 -5.72 24.47 -7.06
CA PHE A 201 -4.43 23.77 -7.14
C PHE A 201 -4.13 23.33 -8.56
N TYR A 202 -2.85 23.30 -8.92
CA TYR A 202 -2.40 22.55 -10.09
C TYR A 202 -2.50 21.05 -9.84
N SER A 203 -2.88 20.29 -10.88
CA SER A 203 -2.72 18.85 -10.89
C SER A 203 -1.24 18.45 -10.91
N TYR A 204 -0.93 17.21 -10.52
CA TYR A 204 0.44 16.67 -10.59
C TYR A 204 1.06 16.76 -12.00
N ARG A 205 0.25 16.69 -13.07
CA ARG A 205 0.75 16.84 -14.45
C ARG A 205 1.14 18.28 -14.75
N GLU A 206 0.26 19.21 -14.43
CA GLU A 206 0.51 20.63 -14.71
C GLU A 206 1.67 21.20 -13.88
N ILE A 207 1.82 20.77 -12.62
CA ILE A 207 2.95 21.21 -11.80
C ILE A 207 4.27 20.57 -12.27
N ALA A 208 4.25 19.34 -12.80
CA ALA A 208 5.45 18.70 -13.36
C ALA A 208 6.02 19.50 -14.54
N ASP A 209 5.17 19.99 -15.44
CA ASP A 209 5.57 20.79 -16.61
C ASP A 209 6.20 22.14 -16.23
N ARG A 210 6.00 22.59 -14.98
CA ARG A 210 6.48 23.90 -14.47
C ARG A 210 7.65 23.75 -13.50
N LEU A 211 7.51 22.88 -12.51
CA LEU A 211 8.49 22.67 -11.45
C LEU A 211 9.76 22.00 -11.99
N ILE A 212 9.63 20.98 -12.86
CA ILE A 212 10.80 20.22 -13.32
C ILE A 212 11.77 21.10 -14.13
N PRO A 213 11.33 21.92 -15.12
CA PRO A 213 12.23 22.85 -15.81
C PRO A 213 12.92 23.83 -14.86
N TYR A 214 12.18 24.40 -13.91
CA TYR A 214 12.72 25.33 -12.91
C TYR A 214 13.82 24.69 -12.06
N VAL A 215 13.55 23.51 -11.50
CA VAL A 215 14.52 22.77 -10.67
C VAL A 215 15.77 22.42 -11.46
N LYS A 216 15.63 22.06 -12.74
CA LYS A 216 16.76 21.78 -13.64
C LYS A 216 17.57 23.02 -13.96
N GLU A 217 16.92 24.15 -14.25
CA GLU A 217 17.59 25.42 -14.54
C GLU A 217 18.42 25.90 -13.33
N MET A 218 17.86 25.74 -12.12
CA MET A 218 18.52 26.13 -10.88
C MET A 218 19.63 25.15 -10.43
N GLY A 219 19.80 24.01 -11.10
CA GLY A 219 20.88 23.06 -10.83
C GLY A 219 20.71 22.22 -9.56
N TYR A 220 19.48 22.05 -9.06
CA TYR A 220 19.20 21.12 -7.97
C TYR A 220 19.29 19.67 -8.45
N THR A 221 19.64 18.74 -7.55
CA THR A 221 19.73 17.31 -7.86
C THR A 221 18.51 16.52 -7.39
N HIS A 222 17.76 17.04 -6.42
CA HIS A 222 16.59 16.39 -5.84
C HIS A 222 15.48 17.39 -5.53
N VAL A 223 14.25 16.87 -5.42
CA VAL A 223 13.09 17.59 -4.90
C VAL A 223 12.60 16.83 -3.68
N GLU A 224 12.33 17.55 -2.59
CA GLU A 224 11.67 17.04 -1.38
C GLU A 224 10.27 17.67 -1.29
N LEU A 225 9.25 16.86 -0.98
CA LEU A 225 7.83 17.24 -1.01
C LEU A 225 7.19 17.21 0.37
#